data_AF-A0A7Y5SLK2-F1
#
_entry.id   AF-A0A7Y5SLK2-F1
#
_cell.length_a   1.000
_cell.length_b   1.000
_cell.length_c   1.000
_cell.angle_alpha   90.00
_cell.angle_beta   90.00
_cell.angle_gamma   90.00
#
_symmetry.space_group_name_H-M   'P 1'
#
loop_
_entity.id
_entity.type
_entity.pdbx_description
1 polymer ?
#
loop_
_entity_poly.entity_id
_entity_poly.type
_entity_poly.pdbx_seq_one_letter_code
_entity_poly.pdbx_strand_id
1 'polypeptide(L)' 'MNAVKIIGNVDENHQLLAQVPATIPPGPVTVLIVPMWQEDEAGDAWTEGIAHEWADELSDPRQDIYTLADGEPVHES' A
#
# COMPACT_ATOMS: atom_id res chain seq x y z
N MET A 1 -13.69 12.56 -6.63
CA MET A 1 -13.87 11.32 -7.40
C MET A 1 -14.71 10.38 -6.55
N ASN A 2 -15.96 10.10 -6.92
CA ASN A 2 -16.85 9.27 -6.11
C ASN A 2 -16.73 7.82 -6.57
N ALA A 3 -15.91 7.03 -5.87
CA ALA A 3 -15.80 5.59 -6.11
C ALA A 3 -16.91 4.86 -5.35
N VAL A 4 -17.66 4.02 -6.06
CA VAL A 4 -18.67 3.15 -5.45
C VAL A 4 -18.11 1.73 -5.40
N LYS A 5 -18.06 1.15 -4.20
CA LYS A 5 -17.65 -0.24 -4.03
C LYS A 5 -18.77 -1.14 -4.54
N ILE A 6 -18.47 -1.89 -5.60
CA ILE A 6 -19.34 -2.95 -6.12
C ILE A 6 -18.77 -4.31 -5.70
N ILE A 7 -19.64 -5.25 -5.34
CA ILE A 7 -19.25 -6.63 -5.09
C ILE A 7 -19.40 -7.37 -6.41
N GLY A 8 -18.32 -8.01 -6.85
CA GLY A 8 -18.29 -8.83 -8.05
C GLY A 8 -17.40 -10.04 -7.88
N ASN A 9 -17.64 -11.04 -8.71
CA ASN A 9 -16.83 -12.25 -8.79
C ASN A 9 -16.18 -12.32 -10.17
N VAL A 10 -14.90 -12.69 -10.21
CA VAL A 10 -14.23 -13.08 -11.45
C VAL A 10 -14.32 -14.60 -11.54
N ASP A 11 -14.93 -15.11 -12.59
CA ASP A 11 -15.05 -16.56 -12.79
C ASP A 11 -13.78 -17.17 -13.41
N GLU A 12 -13.79 -18.50 -13.57
CA GLU A 12 -12.68 -19.27 -14.15
C GLU A 12 -12.35 -18.90 -15.61
N ASN A 13 -13.29 -18.26 -16.32
CA ASN A 13 -13.11 -17.79 -17.68
C ASN A 13 -12.66 -16.32 -17.73
N HIS A 14 -12.23 -15.75 -16.58
CA HIS A 14 -11.84 -14.35 -16.42
C HIS A 14 -12.96 -13.35 -16.73
N GLN A 15 -14.22 -13.73 -16.53
CA GLN A 15 -15.35 -12.82 -16.70
C GLN A 15 -15.73 -12.19 -15.36
N LEU A 16 -15.88 -10.87 -15.35
CA LEU A 16 -16.36 -10.13 -14.17
C LEU A 16 -17.89 -10.13 -14.16
N LEU A 17 -18.49 -10.77 -13.16
CA LEU A 17 -19.89 -10.57 -12.79
C LEU A 17 -19.95 -9.62 -11.59
N ALA A 18 -20.57 -8.45 -11.75
CA ALA A 18 -20.76 -7.49 -10.68
C ALA A 18 -22.19 -6.94 -10.67
N GLN A 19 -22.74 -6.72 -9.48
CA GLN A 19 -24.05 -6.08 -9.32
C GLN A 19 -23.85 -4.58 -9.14
N VAL A 20 -24.39 -3.80 -10.08
CA VAL A 20 -24.35 -2.34 -10.04
C VAL A 20 -25.59 -1.82 -9.28
N PRO A 21 -25.44 -1.05 -8.19
CA PRO A 21 -26.58 -0.49 -7.48
C PRO A 21 -27.40 0.45 -8.37
N ALA A 22 -28.72 0.45 -8.20
CA ALA A 22 -29.65 1.31 -8.95
C ALA A 22 -29.43 2.82 -8.73
N THR A 23 -28.60 3.20 -7.76
CA THR A 23 -28.19 4.59 -7.51
C THR A 23 -27.18 5.11 -8.54
N ILE A 24 -26.55 4.23 -9.33
CA ILE A 24 -25.67 4.62 -10.42
C ILE A 24 -26.52 4.88 -11.67
N PRO A 25 -26.50 6.09 -12.27
CA PRO A 25 -27.26 6.38 -13.47
C PRO A 25 -26.71 5.60 -14.69
N PRO A 26 -27.53 5.30 -15.70
CA PRO A 26 -27.06 4.67 -16.93
C PRO A 26 -26.00 5.54 -17.64
N GLY A 27 -24.89 4.92 -18.04
CA GLY A 27 -23.80 5.61 -18.74
C GLY A 27 -22.49 4.83 -18.72
N PRO A 28 -21.45 5.33 -19.41
CA PRO A 28 -20.12 4.74 -19.35
C PRO A 28 -19.56 4.85 -17.94
N VAL A 29 -18.92 3.77 -17.46
CA VAL A 29 -18.27 3.72 -16.15
C VAL A 29 -16.86 3.16 -16.27
N THR A 30 -15.97 3.61 -15.39
CA THR A 30 -14.64 3.03 -15.21
C THR A 30 -14.69 2.04 -14.05
N VAL A 31 -14.27 0.80 -14.29
CA VAL A 31 -14.18 -0.25 -13.27
C VAL A 31 -12.71 -0.46 -12.92
N LEU A 32 -12.37 -0.35 -11.63
CA LEU A 32 -11.05 -0.69 -11.10
C LEU A 32 -11.14 -2.06 -10.42
N ILE A 33 -10.42 -3.05 -10.95
CA ILE A 33 -10.32 -4.39 -10.37
C ILE A 33 -8.98 -4.45 -9.63
N VAL A 34 -9.03 -4.60 -8.31
CA VAL A 34 -7.86 -4.83 -7.47
C VAL A 34 -7.91 -6.28 -7.03
N PRO A 35 -7.12 -7.19 -7.65
CA PRO A 35 -7.04 -8.55 -7.17
C PRO A 35 -6.49 -8.54 -5.74
N MET A 36 -7.21 -9.20 -4.83
CA MET A 36 -6.67 -9.56 -3.52
C MET A 36 -5.69 -10.70 -3.73
N TRP A 37 -4.50 -10.41 -4.23
CA TRP A 37 -3.36 -11.22 -3.85
C TRP A 37 -3.33 -11.06 -2.32
N GLN A 38 -3.40 -12.17 -1.55
CA GLN A 38 -2.84 -12.12 -0.20
C GLN A 38 -1.52 -11.39 -0.32
N GLU A 39 -1.26 -10.38 0.54
CA GLU A 39 0.06 -9.77 0.70
C GLU A 39 1.07 -10.81 0.29
N ASP A 40 1.63 -10.62 -0.90
CA ASP A 40 2.49 -11.64 -1.44
C ASP A 40 3.61 -11.73 -0.43
N GLU A 41 4.03 -12.94 -0.12
CA GLU A 41 5.20 -13.20 0.72
C GLU A 41 6.41 -12.33 0.26
N ALA A 42 6.37 -11.81 -0.98
CA ALA A 42 7.25 -10.80 -1.53
C ALA A 42 7.14 -9.38 -0.93
N GLY A 43 5.95 -8.87 -0.57
CA GLY A 43 5.78 -7.60 0.14
C GLY A 43 6.37 -7.64 1.55
N ASP A 44 6.13 -8.75 2.27
CA ASP A 44 6.71 -9.00 3.58
C ASP A 44 8.23 -9.22 3.48
N ALA A 45 8.70 -10.03 2.52
CA ALA A 45 10.12 -10.26 2.29
C ALA A 45 10.88 -8.99 1.83
N TRP A 46 10.24 -8.10 1.08
CA TRP A 46 10.81 -6.81 0.71
C TRP A 46 10.95 -5.90 1.93
N THR A 47 9.92 -5.85 2.78
CA THR A 47 9.93 -5.07 4.02
C THR A 47 10.98 -5.60 5.00
N GLU A 48 11.08 -6.92 5.15
CA GLU A 48 12.10 -7.58 5.99
C GLU A 48 13.52 -7.34 5.46
N GLY A 49 13.71 -7.38 4.13
CA GLY A 49 15.00 -7.10 3.51
C GLY A 49 15.50 -5.68 3.76
N ILE A 50 14.63 -4.67 3.61
CA ILE A 50 14.97 -3.26 3.90
C ILE A 50 15.25 -3.07 5.39
N ALA A 51 14.44 -3.66 6.27
CA ALA A 51 14.64 -3.57 7.71
C ALA A 51 15.96 -4.23 8.14
N HIS A 52 16.37 -5.33 7.49
CA HIS A 52 17.63 -6.00 7.78
C HIS A 52 18.84 -5.18 7.30
N GLU A 53 18.78 -4.60 6.10
CA GLU A 53 19.88 -3.78 5.57
C GLU A 53 20.11 -2.53 6.42
N TRP A 54 19.03 -1.94 6.95
CA TRP A 54 19.10 -0.70 7.74
C TRP A 54 19.03 -0.94 9.25
N ALA A 55 19.13 -2.19 9.71
CA ALA A 55 18.96 -2.54 11.12
C ALA A 55 19.93 -1.80 12.04
N ASP A 56 21.20 -1.69 11.63
CA ASP A 56 22.24 -1.01 12.40
C ASP A 56 22.02 0.51 12.44
N GLU A 57 21.50 1.10 11.37
CA GLU A 57 21.22 2.55 11.28
C GLU A 57 19.94 2.93 12.04
N LEU A 58 18.87 2.12 11.92
CA LEU A 58 17.60 2.32 12.62
C LEU A 58 17.65 2.00 14.11
N SER A 59 18.65 1.23 14.55
CA SER A 59 18.85 0.93 15.98
C SER A 59 19.79 1.92 16.67
N ASP A 60 20.37 2.88 15.95
CA ASP A 60 21.24 3.90 16.52
C ASP A 60 20.42 5.06 17.11
N PRO A 61 20.32 5.18 18.44
CA PRO A 61 19.50 6.22 19.09
C PRO A 61 20.01 7.65 18.80
N ARG A 62 21.22 7.81 18.23
CA ARG A 62 21.72 9.11 17.77
C ARG A 62 20.99 9.59 16.53
N GLN A 63 20.46 8.68 15.71
CA GLN A 63 19.64 9.00 14.54
C GLN A 63 18.23 9.46 14.95
N ASP A 64 17.79 9.25 16.18
CA ASP A 64 16.46 9.67 16.64
C ASP A 64 16.36 11.16 17.02
N ILE A 65 17.50 11.85 17.13
CA ILE A 65 17.57 13.23 17.59
C ILE A 65 18.21 14.10 16.51
N TYR A 66 17.39 14.94 15.88
CA TYR A 66 17.82 15.84 14.81
C TYR A 66 17.95 17.29 15.27
N THR A 67 18.95 18.01 14.76
CA THR A 67 19.10 19.45 14.97
C THR A 67 18.13 20.24 14.08
N LEU A 68 17.44 21.23 14.66
CA LEU A 68 16.46 22.06 13.93
C LEU A 68 17.07 22.97 12.85
N ALA A 69 18.40 23.14 12.84
CA ALA A 69 19.09 24.05 11.93
C ALA A 69 19.37 23.42 10.55
N ASP A 70 19.69 22.13 10.52
CA ASP A 70 20.18 21.39 9.36
C ASP A 70 19.48 20.03 9.16
N GLY A 71 18.75 19.54 10.16
CA GLY A 71 18.06 18.24 10.10
C GLY A 71 19.01 17.05 10.20
N GLU A 72 20.24 17.27 10.69
CA GLU A 72 21.25 16.22 10.86
C GLU A 72 21.17 15.59 12.27
N PRO A 73 21.60 14.33 12.44
CA PRO A 73 21.68 13.67 13.75
C PRO A 73 22.62 14.40 14.73
N VAL A 74 22.23 14.47 16.01
CA VAL A 74 23.09 15.04 17.06
C VAL A 74 24.25 14.08 17.35
N HIS A 75 25.48 14.55 17.14
CA HIS A 75 26.68 13.88 17.64
C HIS A 75 27.07 14.43 19.01
N GLU A 76 26.87 13.65 20.08
CA GLU A 76 27.45 13.97 21.40
C GLU A 76 28.95 13.60 21.39
N SER A 77 29.81 14.57 21.74
CA SER A 77 31.27 14.46 21.80
C SER A 77 31.78 13.95 23.13
#